data_AF-A0A6G1MAY3-F1
#
_entry.id   AF-A0A6G1MAY3-F1
#
_cell.length_a   1.000
_cell.length_b   1.000
_cell.length_c   1.000
_cell.angle_alpha   90.00
_cell.angle_beta   90.00
_cell.angle_gamma   90.00
#
_symmetry.space_group_name_H-M   'P 1'
#
loop_
_entity.id
_entity.type
_entity.pdbx_description
1 polymer ?
#
loop_
_entity_poly.entity_id
_entity_poly.type
_entity_poly.pdbx_seq_one_letter_code
_entity_poly.pdbx_strand_id
1 'polypeptide(L)'
;MDSNLRGLLTAKNPWYLNHTRLTQLGVSVKRTPTLLSFAQLQNFFINYAIEQDWGYFFWSHMDVVVLSDELLPEYKSVYERAVEVLANTLEERRHWGLKLFAYDWLTLVNVEAMKDVGGWDTQIPFYMTDCDVYARMAMRNWTQDPVSAGFIYDVGSHLKDLAILYPEEGHESELNTTRFNNLKKELEAMMKEKQSNNGGRNYWQARQDGGQGEPFWRNPKGFERGINFWIDKGRELFRLKWNYGDCDLIAKGYGYGDDWTDKKPNIP
;
A
#
# COMPACT_ATOMS: atom_id res chain seq x y z
N MET A 1 -4.52 13.87 -18.89
CA MET A 1 -3.40 13.05 -18.37
C MET A 1 -2.91 12.04 -19.42
N ASP A 2 -2.48 12.55 -20.56
CA ASP A 2 -1.83 11.80 -21.65
C ASP A 2 -0.37 12.27 -21.85
N SER A 3 0.07 13.31 -21.16
CA SER A 3 1.38 13.95 -21.33
C SER A 3 2.55 12.98 -21.15
N ASN A 4 2.46 12.07 -20.18
CA ASN A 4 3.47 11.04 -19.97
C ASN A 4 3.56 10.07 -21.17
N LEU A 5 2.41 9.56 -21.64
CA LEU A 5 2.34 8.69 -22.83
C LEU A 5 2.86 9.37 -24.10
N ARG A 6 2.73 10.69 -24.18
CA ARG A 6 3.21 11.50 -25.30
C ARG A 6 4.67 11.93 -25.17
N GLY A 7 5.38 11.50 -24.13
CA GLY A 7 6.78 11.86 -23.90
C GLY A 7 6.97 13.35 -23.55
N LEU A 8 5.95 14.01 -23.02
CA LEU A 8 5.99 15.44 -22.69
C LEU A 8 6.48 15.73 -21.26
N LEU A 9 6.74 14.69 -20.46
CA LEU A 9 7.20 14.82 -19.08
C LEU A 9 8.65 14.39 -18.94
N THR A 10 9.47 15.18 -18.25
CA THR A 10 10.83 14.77 -17.90
C THR A 10 10.84 13.83 -16.70
N ALA A 11 11.92 13.06 -16.53
CA ALA A 11 12.08 12.14 -15.39
C ALA A 11 12.04 12.84 -14.02
N LYS A 12 12.21 14.16 -13.97
CA LYS A 12 12.11 14.94 -12.72
C LYS A 12 10.68 15.37 -12.40
N ASN A 13 9.71 15.17 -13.29
CA ASN A 13 8.30 15.48 -13.03
C ASN A 13 7.67 14.39 -12.14
N PRO A 14 6.98 14.73 -11.03
CA PRO A 14 6.32 13.75 -10.14
C PRO A 14 5.33 12.80 -10.83
N TRP A 15 4.80 13.18 -11.99
CA TRP A 15 3.85 12.39 -12.76
C TRP A 15 4.51 11.55 -13.86
N TYR A 16 5.85 11.58 -13.95
CA TYR A 16 6.61 10.76 -14.89
C TYR A 16 6.62 9.29 -14.47
N LEU A 17 6.53 8.42 -15.46
CA LEU A 17 6.52 6.97 -15.34
C LEU A 17 7.08 6.42 -16.64
N ASN A 18 8.10 5.56 -16.58
CA ASN A 18 8.70 5.01 -17.78
C ASN A 18 7.82 3.89 -18.37
N HIS A 19 6.77 4.27 -19.10
CA HIS A 19 5.81 3.34 -19.72
C HIS A 19 6.48 2.30 -20.62
N THR A 20 7.50 2.69 -21.40
CA THR A 20 8.23 1.79 -22.29
C THR A 20 8.90 0.66 -21.51
N ARG A 21 9.67 1.01 -20.47
CA ARG A 21 10.39 0.02 -19.65
C ARG A 21 9.42 -0.89 -18.89
N LEU A 22 8.33 -0.34 -18.36
CA LEU A 22 7.30 -1.14 -17.68
C LEU A 22 6.65 -2.15 -18.63
N THR A 23 6.31 -1.72 -19.85
CA THR A 23 5.73 -2.60 -20.87
C THR A 23 6.70 -3.72 -21.26
N GLN A 24 7.99 -3.42 -21.38
CA GLN A 24 9.03 -4.43 -21.64
C GLN A 24 9.15 -5.47 -20.52
N LEU A 25 8.85 -5.09 -19.28
CA LEU A 25 8.80 -5.98 -18.11
C LEU A 25 7.44 -6.70 -17.95
N GLY A 26 6.53 -6.59 -18.94
CA GLY A 26 5.21 -7.20 -18.88
C GLY A 26 4.21 -6.49 -17.97
N VAL A 27 4.54 -5.28 -17.48
CA VAL A 27 3.67 -4.51 -16.60
C VAL A 27 2.62 -3.75 -17.41
N SER A 28 1.34 -4.04 -17.14
CA SER A 28 0.21 -3.29 -17.70
C SER A 28 -0.08 -2.05 -16.84
N VAL A 29 0.04 -0.86 -17.42
CA VAL A 29 -0.30 0.40 -16.73
C VAL A 29 -1.76 0.79 -16.95
N LYS A 30 -2.54 0.84 -15.86
CA LYS A 30 -3.90 1.40 -15.87
C LYS A 30 -3.86 2.85 -15.39
N ARG A 31 -4.63 3.71 -16.06
CA ARG A 31 -4.68 5.15 -15.78
C ARG A 31 -6.04 5.52 -15.22
N THR A 32 -6.04 6.39 -14.21
CA THR A 32 -7.25 7.06 -13.73
C THR A 32 -7.46 8.37 -14.51
N PRO A 33 -8.70 8.84 -14.66
CA PRO A 33 -9.00 10.09 -15.39
C PRO A 33 -8.69 11.35 -14.56
N THR A 34 -8.51 11.20 -13.25
CA THR A 34 -8.05 12.24 -12.31
C THR A 34 -7.16 11.62 -11.24
N LEU A 35 -6.49 12.45 -10.44
CA LEU A 35 -5.88 12.02 -9.19
C LEU A 35 -6.96 11.54 -8.22
N LEU A 36 -6.77 10.35 -7.65
CA LEU A 36 -7.63 9.77 -6.64
C LEU A 36 -7.00 9.92 -5.25
N SER A 37 -7.81 10.07 -4.21
CA SER A 37 -7.38 9.82 -2.83
C SER A 37 -7.04 8.34 -2.63
N PHE A 38 -6.42 7.97 -1.51
CA PHE A 38 -6.12 6.58 -1.22
C PHE A 38 -7.39 5.73 -1.18
N ALA A 39 -8.43 6.16 -0.45
CA ALA A 39 -9.71 5.45 -0.38
C ALA A 39 -10.37 5.29 -1.77
N GLN A 40 -10.30 6.33 -2.61
CA GLN A 40 -10.81 6.26 -3.98
C GLN A 40 -10.00 5.30 -4.86
N LEU A 41 -8.67 5.26 -4.69
CA LEU A 41 -7.79 4.34 -5.41
C LEU A 41 -8.03 2.88 -5.02
N GLN A 42 -8.22 2.59 -3.74
CA GLN A 42 -8.58 1.25 -3.27
C GLN A 42 -9.91 0.78 -3.87
N ASN A 43 -10.93 1.65 -3.90
CA ASN A 43 -12.20 1.34 -4.55
C ASN A 43 -12.06 1.18 -6.07
N PHE A 44 -11.14 1.90 -6.72
CA PHE A 44 -10.82 1.67 -8.12
C PHE A 44 -10.25 0.27 -8.36
N PHE A 45 -9.37 -0.24 -7.49
CA PHE A 45 -8.86 -1.62 -7.59
C PHE A 45 -9.96 -2.65 -7.39
N ILE A 46 -10.83 -2.45 -6.40
CA ILE A 46 -12.00 -3.33 -6.18
C ILE A 46 -12.89 -3.35 -7.43
N ASN A 47 -13.25 -2.18 -7.96
CA ASN A 47 -14.10 -2.08 -9.15
C ASN A 47 -13.44 -2.76 -10.35
N TYR A 48 -12.14 -2.53 -10.57
CA TYR A 48 -11.40 -3.16 -11.64
C TYR A 48 -11.40 -4.69 -11.49
N ALA A 49 -11.16 -5.21 -10.28
CA ALA A 49 -11.22 -6.65 -10.01
C ALA A 49 -12.61 -7.24 -10.29
N ILE A 50 -13.69 -6.53 -9.91
CA ILE A 50 -15.07 -6.92 -10.22
C ILE A 50 -15.31 -6.97 -11.74
N GLU A 51 -14.86 -5.95 -12.48
CA GLU A 51 -15.00 -5.90 -13.95
C GLU A 51 -14.22 -7.01 -14.66
N GLN A 52 -13.16 -7.52 -14.04
CA GLN A 52 -12.35 -8.63 -14.56
C GLN A 52 -12.77 -10.01 -14.03
N ASP A 53 -13.84 -10.07 -13.22
CA ASP A 53 -14.30 -11.30 -12.54
C ASP A 53 -13.20 -11.96 -11.67
N TRP A 54 -12.39 -11.14 -11.00
CA TRP A 54 -11.36 -11.60 -10.07
C TRP A 54 -11.94 -11.68 -8.66
N GLY A 55 -11.86 -12.85 -8.02
CA GLY A 55 -12.31 -13.04 -6.64
C GLY A 55 -11.38 -12.42 -5.59
N TYR A 56 -10.13 -12.15 -5.96
CA TYR A 56 -9.11 -11.57 -5.08
C TYR A 56 -8.02 -10.88 -5.89
N PHE A 57 -7.23 -10.02 -5.25
CA PHE A 57 -6.05 -9.39 -5.85
C PHE A 57 -5.00 -9.07 -4.80
N PHE A 58 -3.74 -8.94 -5.23
CA PHE A 58 -2.67 -8.38 -4.40
C PHE A 58 -2.57 -6.87 -4.63
N TRP A 59 -2.42 -6.10 -3.55
CA TRP A 59 -2.10 -4.68 -3.57
C TRP A 59 -0.79 -4.45 -2.81
N SER A 60 0.01 -3.49 -3.28
CA SER A 60 1.23 -3.04 -2.61
C SER A 60 1.35 -1.53 -2.70
N HIS A 61 1.94 -0.94 -1.67
CA HIS A 61 2.40 0.45 -1.75
C HIS A 61 3.53 0.59 -2.79
N MET A 62 3.70 1.79 -3.36
CA MET A 62 4.67 2.05 -4.44
C MET A 62 6.11 2.25 -3.93
N ASP A 63 6.27 2.45 -2.64
CA ASP A 63 7.48 2.81 -1.91
C ASP A 63 7.98 1.64 -1.04
N VAL A 64 7.82 0.42 -1.57
CA VAL A 64 8.19 -0.83 -0.90
C VAL A 64 9.31 -1.53 -1.67
N VAL A 65 10.28 -2.10 -0.93
CA VAL A 65 11.26 -3.05 -1.45
C VAL A 65 11.08 -4.39 -0.74
N VAL A 66 11.03 -5.49 -1.50
CA VAL A 66 10.85 -6.84 -0.97
C VAL A 66 12.08 -7.70 -1.21
N LEU A 67 12.45 -8.50 -0.21
CA LEU A 67 13.51 -9.50 -0.30
C LEU A 67 12.99 -10.87 0.15
N SER A 68 13.36 -11.91 -0.59
CA SER A 68 13.16 -13.29 -0.14
C SER A 68 13.97 -13.54 1.12
N ASP A 69 13.45 -14.37 2.03
CA ASP A 69 14.23 -14.75 3.21
C ASP A 69 15.22 -15.86 2.86
N GLU A 70 16.44 -15.44 2.50
CA GLU A 70 17.55 -16.34 2.16
C GLU A 70 18.12 -17.07 3.40
N LEU A 71 17.64 -16.77 4.62
CA LEU A 71 18.12 -17.39 5.87
C LEU A 71 17.32 -18.64 6.25
N LEU A 72 16.19 -18.90 5.59
CA LEU A 72 15.36 -20.05 5.89
C LEU A 72 15.98 -21.35 5.36
N PRO A 73 15.89 -22.47 6.12
CA PRO A 73 16.46 -23.76 5.69
C PRO A 73 15.91 -24.25 4.35
N GLU A 74 14.62 -24.02 4.11
CA GLU A 74 13.97 -24.23 2.81
C GLU A 74 13.74 -22.88 2.15
N TYR A 75 14.61 -22.54 1.19
CA TYR A 75 14.47 -21.31 0.43
C TYR A 75 13.23 -21.37 -0.45
N LYS A 76 12.44 -20.30 -0.36
CA LYS A 76 11.36 -19.97 -1.29
C LYS A 76 11.39 -18.48 -1.49
N SER A 77 11.22 -18.07 -2.74
CA SER A 77 11.11 -16.65 -3.08
C SER A 77 9.89 -16.01 -2.43
N VAL A 78 9.89 -14.67 -2.33
CA VAL A 78 8.69 -13.91 -1.90
C VAL A 78 7.47 -14.28 -2.75
N TYR A 79 7.67 -14.47 -4.06
CA TYR A 79 6.62 -14.86 -4.99
C TYR A 79 6.03 -16.22 -4.63
N GLU A 80 6.87 -17.24 -4.47
CA GLU A 80 6.42 -18.60 -4.12
C GLU A 80 5.66 -18.61 -2.79
N ARG A 81 6.19 -17.94 -1.76
CA ARG A 81 5.52 -17.85 -0.45
C ARG A 81 4.19 -17.10 -0.53
N ALA A 82 4.11 -16.03 -1.32
CA ALA A 82 2.86 -15.30 -1.51
C ALA A 82 1.80 -16.14 -2.23
N VAL A 83 2.21 -16.92 -3.24
CA VAL A 83 1.32 -17.86 -3.94
C VAL A 83 0.90 -19.03 -3.05
N GLU A 84 1.78 -19.55 -2.19
CA GLU A 84 1.43 -20.56 -1.18
C GLU A 84 0.42 -20.04 -0.16
N VAL A 85 0.61 -18.81 0.34
CA VAL A 85 -0.38 -18.16 1.21
C VAL A 85 -1.73 -18.05 0.49
N LEU A 86 -1.75 -17.64 -0.78
CA LEU A 86 -2.98 -17.60 -1.57
C LEU A 86 -3.62 -18.99 -1.67
N ALA A 87 -2.87 -20.01 -2.09
CA ALA A 87 -3.38 -21.37 -2.27
C ALA A 87 -4.00 -21.91 -0.96
N ASN A 88 -3.26 -21.82 0.15
CA ASN A 88 -3.74 -22.25 1.46
C ASN A 88 -5.00 -21.48 1.89
N THR A 89 -5.05 -20.17 1.63
CA THR A 89 -6.21 -19.33 1.97
C THR A 89 -7.47 -19.78 1.22
N LEU A 90 -7.33 -20.15 -0.06
CA LEU A 90 -8.44 -20.64 -0.88
C LEU A 90 -8.88 -22.06 -0.45
N GLU A 91 -7.93 -22.90 -0.03
CA GLU A 91 -8.21 -24.26 0.46
C GLU A 91 -8.91 -24.27 1.82
N GLU A 92 -8.48 -23.41 2.75
CA GLU A 92 -9.05 -23.31 4.11
C GLU A 92 -10.55 -22.94 4.11
N ARG A 93 -11.02 -22.26 3.04
CA ARG A 93 -12.41 -21.79 2.88
C ARG A 93 -12.95 -21.03 4.11
N ARG A 94 -12.07 -20.39 4.87
CA ARG A 94 -12.43 -19.52 5.98
C ARG A 94 -13.03 -18.22 5.46
N HIS A 95 -13.80 -17.54 6.30
CA HIS A 95 -14.35 -16.22 5.99
C HIS A 95 -13.25 -15.16 6.10
N TRP A 96 -12.35 -15.11 5.10
CA TRP A 96 -11.15 -14.27 5.10
C TRP A 96 -11.36 -12.98 4.32
N GLY A 97 -10.94 -11.86 4.88
CA GLY A 97 -10.97 -10.55 4.23
C GLY A 97 -9.62 -10.15 3.66
N LEU A 98 -8.58 -10.23 4.49
CA LEU A 98 -7.23 -9.76 4.16
C LEU A 98 -6.16 -10.74 4.63
N LYS A 99 -5.08 -10.89 3.86
CA LYS A 99 -3.79 -11.40 4.35
C LYS A 99 -2.74 -10.30 4.28
N LEU A 100 -2.21 -9.92 5.45
CA LEU A 100 -1.32 -8.77 5.63
C LEU A 100 0.13 -9.24 5.74
N PHE A 101 0.94 -9.10 4.68
CA PHE A 101 2.30 -9.62 4.66
C PHE A 101 3.30 -8.77 5.47
N ALA A 102 3.03 -7.47 5.58
CA ALA A 102 3.72 -6.53 6.45
C ALA A 102 2.79 -5.34 6.66
N TYR A 103 1.79 -5.52 7.54
CA TYR A 103 0.66 -4.62 7.63
C TYR A 103 0.03 -4.39 6.24
N ASP A 104 -0.23 -3.15 5.83
CA ASP A 104 -0.86 -2.78 4.56
C ASP A 104 0.14 -2.60 3.39
N TRP A 105 1.43 -2.86 3.58
CA TRP A 105 2.46 -2.60 2.55
C TRP A 105 2.39 -3.56 1.37
N LEU A 106 2.03 -4.82 1.65
CA LEU A 106 1.66 -5.84 0.67
C LEU A 106 0.50 -6.65 1.28
N THR A 107 -0.60 -6.74 0.54
CA THR A 107 -1.84 -7.32 1.05
C THR A 107 -2.52 -8.15 -0.03
N LEU A 108 -2.98 -9.35 0.33
CA LEU A 108 -3.95 -10.11 -0.45
C LEU A 108 -5.35 -9.72 0.00
N VAL A 109 -6.19 -9.31 -0.95
CA VAL A 109 -7.51 -8.73 -0.72
C VAL A 109 -8.60 -9.64 -1.29
N ASN A 110 -9.60 -9.97 -0.47
CA ASN A 110 -10.82 -10.66 -0.91
C ASN A 110 -11.85 -9.66 -1.44
N VAL A 111 -12.28 -9.81 -2.70
CA VAL A 111 -13.27 -8.92 -3.33
C VAL A 111 -14.66 -9.11 -2.72
N GLU A 112 -15.03 -10.31 -2.30
CA GLU A 112 -16.32 -10.56 -1.63
C GLU A 112 -16.41 -9.83 -0.30
N ALA A 113 -15.35 -9.89 0.52
CA ALA A 113 -15.27 -9.16 1.77
C ALA A 113 -15.41 -7.65 1.56
N MET A 114 -14.75 -7.12 0.54
CA MET A 114 -14.86 -5.70 0.17
C MET A 114 -16.27 -5.32 -0.25
N LYS A 115 -16.95 -6.16 -1.03
CA LYS A 115 -18.36 -5.93 -1.40
C LYS A 115 -19.28 -5.95 -0.19
N ASP A 116 -19.08 -6.90 0.74
CA ASP A 116 -19.89 -7.04 1.94
C ASP A 116 -19.78 -5.83 2.87
N VAL A 117 -18.57 -5.30 3.06
CA VAL A 117 -18.38 -4.12 3.94
C VAL A 117 -18.67 -2.80 3.23
N GLY A 118 -18.81 -2.78 1.90
CA GLY A 118 -19.05 -1.57 1.10
C GLY A 118 -17.77 -0.82 0.67
N GLY A 119 -16.62 -1.49 0.61
CA GLY A 119 -15.34 -0.91 0.20
C GLY A 119 -14.77 0.11 1.19
N TRP A 120 -13.86 0.97 0.73
CA TRP A 120 -13.30 2.07 1.50
C TRP A 120 -14.26 3.28 1.47
N ASP A 121 -14.43 3.94 2.62
CA ASP A 121 -15.25 5.16 2.69
C ASP A 121 -14.50 6.33 2.04
N THR A 122 -14.93 6.73 0.85
CA THR A 122 -14.25 7.79 0.08
C THR A 122 -14.29 9.17 0.74
N GLN A 123 -15.14 9.40 1.75
CA GLN A 123 -15.13 10.66 2.50
C GLN A 123 -13.97 10.71 3.51
N ILE A 124 -13.37 9.57 3.86
CA ILE A 124 -12.16 9.47 4.68
C ILE A 124 -10.99 9.20 3.71
N PRO A 125 -10.30 10.22 3.18
CA PRO A 125 -9.46 10.04 1.99
C PRO A 125 -8.16 9.28 2.23
N PHE A 126 -7.60 9.30 3.46
CA PHE A 126 -6.26 8.78 3.80
C PHE A 126 -6.18 8.34 5.27
N TYR A 127 -5.24 7.42 5.58
CA TYR A 127 -4.87 6.92 6.92
C TYR A 127 -6.00 6.30 7.76
N MET A 128 -6.93 7.12 8.28
CA MET A 128 -8.04 6.62 9.10
C MET A 128 -9.00 5.73 8.32
N THR A 129 -8.90 5.74 6.99
CA THR A 129 -9.72 4.89 6.13
C THR A 129 -9.41 3.41 6.26
N ASP A 130 -8.17 3.03 6.61
CA ASP A 130 -7.84 1.62 6.87
C ASP A 130 -8.46 1.19 8.19
N CYS A 131 -8.36 2.02 9.21
CA CYS A 131 -9.01 1.78 10.50
C CYS A 131 -10.53 1.63 10.35
N ASP A 132 -11.16 2.43 9.50
CA ASP A 132 -12.58 2.33 9.18
C ASP A 132 -12.95 1.00 8.51
N VAL A 133 -12.29 0.62 7.41
CA VAL A 133 -12.64 -0.59 6.66
C VAL A 133 -12.26 -1.87 7.39
N TYR A 134 -11.11 -1.88 8.08
CA TYR A 134 -10.64 -3.02 8.87
C TYR A 134 -11.56 -3.29 10.06
N ALA A 135 -12.04 -2.24 10.73
CA ALA A 135 -13.03 -2.38 11.78
C ALA A 135 -14.34 -2.95 11.22
N ARG A 136 -14.87 -2.39 10.12
CA ARG A 136 -16.10 -2.91 9.47
C ARG A 136 -15.98 -4.36 9.03
N MET A 137 -14.81 -4.78 8.51
CA MET A 137 -14.53 -6.18 8.19
C MET A 137 -14.62 -7.09 9.41
N ALA A 138 -13.94 -6.73 10.50
CA ALA A 138 -13.95 -7.54 11.70
C ALA A 138 -15.35 -7.55 12.38
N MET A 139 -16.11 -6.46 12.32
CA MET A 139 -17.52 -6.42 12.76
C MET A 139 -18.43 -7.36 11.94
N ARG A 140 -18.02 -7.69 10.71
CA ARG A 140 -18.68 -8.64 9.79
C ARG A 140 -18.04 -10.03 9.83
N ASN A 141 -17.16 -10.31 10.79
CA ASN A 141 -16.44 -11.58 10.96
C ASN A 141 -15.55 -11.96 9.77
N TRP A 142 -15.04 -11.00 9.00
CA TRP A 142 -13.99 -11.24 8.02
C TRP A 142 -12.62 -11.20 8.70
N THR A 143 -11.82 -12.26 8.57
CA THR A 143 -10.49 -12.32 9.18
C THR A 143 -9.48 -11.44 8.45
N GLN A 144 -8.52 -10.91 9.20
CA GLN A 144 -7.44 -10.06 8.71
C GLN A 144 -6.16 -10.62 9.30
N ASP A 145 -5.55 -11.57 8.59
CA ASP A 145 -4.53 -12.42 9.16
C ASP A 145 -3.13 -11.89 8.81
N PRO A 146 -2.26 -11.65 9.80
CA PRO A 146 -0.86 -11.38 9.53
C PRO A 146 -0.20 -12.64 8.96
N VAL A 147 0.51 -12.48 7.85
CA VAL A 147 1.26 -13.54 7.17
C VAL A 147 2.66 -13.04 6.84
N SER A 148 3.55 -13.91 6.39
CA SER A 148 4.89 -13.50 5.95
C SER A 148 5.27 -14.22 4.66
N ALA A 149 5.97 -13.51 3.78
CA ALA A 149 6.57 -14.05 2.56
C ALA A 149 8.07 -13.72 2.43
N GLY A 150 8.66 -13.08 3.45
CA GLY A 150 10.02 -12.55 3.40
C GLY A 150 10.11 -11.21 4.09
N PHE A 151 11.10 -10.42 3.72
CA PHE A 151 11.30 -9.08 4.26
C PHE A 151 10.67 -8.03 3.34
N ILE A 152 9.80 -7.20 3.89
CA ILE A 152 9.09 -6.14 3.16
C ILE A 152 9.41 -4.83 3.87
N TYR A 153 10.03 -3.90 3.14
CA TYR A 153 10.54 -2.64 3.68
C TYR A 153 9.81 -1.45 3.08
N ASP A 154 9.18 -0.66 3.93
CA ASP A 154 8.56 0.62 3.57
C ASP A 154 9.60 1.75 3.59
N VAL A 155 10.11 2.15 2.42
CA VAL A 155 11.29 3.03 2.29
C VAL A 155 10.93 4.46 1.87
N GLY A 156 11.75 5.44 2.27
CA GLY A 156 11.55 6.87 1.94
C GLY A 156 12.49 7.37 0.84
N SER A 157 13.26 6.48 0.21
CA SER A 157 14.25 6.80 -0.83
C SER A 157 14.46 5.59 -1.73
N HIS A 158 15.23 5.76 -2.79
CA HIS A 158 15.61 4.69 -3.71
C HIS A 158 17.00 4.12 -3.36
N LEU A 159 17.23 2.85 -3.73
CA LEU A 159 18.58 2.28 -3.79
C LEU A 159 19.41 3.03 -4.85
N LYS A 160 20.72 3.13 -4.64
CA LYS A 160 21.63 3.77 -5.60
C LYS A 160 21.83 2.91 -6.86
N ASP A 161 21.89 1.60 -6.67
CA ASP A 161 22.01 0.61 -7.72
C ASP A 161 20.91 -0.44 -7.53
N LEU A 162 20.02 -0.56 -8.52
CA LEU A 162 18.95 -1.56 -8.51
C LEU A 162 19.46 -2.94 -8.91
N ALA A 163 20.63 -3.06 -9.55
CA ALA A 163 21.21 -4.34 -9.94
C ALA A 163 21.55 -5.21 -8.72
N ILE A 164 21.72 -4.61 -7.53
CA ILE A 164 21.95 -5.36 -6.28
C ILE A 164 20.81 -6.34 -5.95
N LEU A 165 19.60 -6.08 -6.45
CA LEU A 165 18.43 -6.97 -6.30
C LEU A 165 18.52 -8.19 -7.23
N TYR A 166 19.33 -8.13 -8.29
CA TYR A 166 19.43 -9.13 -9.35
C TYR A 166 20.92 -9.41 -9.65
N PRO A 167 21.62 -10.13 -8.74
CA PRO A 167 23.04 -10.40 -8.90
C PRO A 167 23.29 -11.26 -10.15
N GLU A 168 24.41 -11.03 -10.82
CA GLU A 168 24.83 -11.88 -11.93
C GLU A 168 25.11 -13.31 -11.44
N GLU A 169 24.77 -14.29 -12.27
CA GLU A 169 25.02 -15.70 -11.97
C GLU A 169 26.51 -15.95 -11.67
N GLY A 170 26.80 -16.57 -10.53
CA GLY A 170 28.17 -16.84 -10.08
C GLY A 170 28.83 -15.68 -9.33
N HIS A 171 28.17 -14.54 -9.16
CA HIS A 171 28.68 -13.39 -8.40
C HIS A 171 27.72 -12.99 -7.27
N GLU A 172 27.94 -13.51 -6.06
CA GLU A 172 27.05 -13.30 -4.90
C GLU A 172 25.57 -13.66 -5.17
N SER A 173 25.34 -14.61 -6.08
CA SER A 173 24.02 -15.14 -6.44
C SER A 173 23.58 -16.34 -5.59
N GLU A 174 24.45 -16.83 -4.70
CA GLU A 174 24.10 -17.84 -3.70
C GLU A 174 23.26 -17.24 -2.57
N LEU A 175 22.61 -18.11 -1.78
CA LEU A 175 21.80 -17.71 -0.63
C LEU A 175 22.67 -17.25 0.54
N ASN A 176 22.15 -16.30 1.32
CA ASN A 176 22.78 -15.79 2.55
C ASN A 176 24.19 -15.23 2.30
N THR A 177 24.34 -14.50 1.20
CA THR A 177 25.59 -13.85 0.82
C THR A 177 25.87 -12.57 1.62
N THR A 178 27.10 -12.07 1.53
CA THR A 178 27.47 -10.76 2.07
C THR A 178 26.62 -9.65 1.45
N ARG A 179 26.40 -9.69 0.13
CA ARG A 179 25.42 -8.87 -0.59
C ARG A 179 24.06 -8.83 0.09
N PHE A 180 23.42 -9.98 0.27
CA PHE A 180 22.09 -10.09 0.87
C PHE A 180 22.05 -9.45 2.26
N ASN A 181 23.01 -9.79 3.12
CA ASN A 181 23.09 -9.27 4.48
C ASN A 181 23.33 -7.75 4.53
N ASN A 182 24.12 -7.21 3.60
CA ASN A 182 24.34 -5.76 3.49
C ASN A 182 23.10 -5.04 2.97
N LEU A 183 22.45 -5.57 1.95
CA LEU A 183 21.23 -5.02 1.38
C LEU A 183 20.10 -5.00 2.41
N LYS A 184 19.94 -6.10 3.17
CA LYS A 184 18.99 -6.18 4.29
C LYS A 184 19.21 -5.07 5.31
N LYS A 185 20.47 -4.85 5.74
CA LYS A 185 20.83 -3.76 6.67
C LYS A 185 20.58 -2.37 6.09
N GLU A 186 20.87 -2.16 4.80
CA GLU A 186 20.61 -0.90 4.12
C GLU A 186 19.10 -0.59 4.10
N LEU A 187 18.27 -1.56 3.72
CA LEU A 187 16.82 -1.40 3.67
C LEU A 187 16.21 -1.18 5.06
N GLU A 188 16.71 -1.88 6.09
CA GLU A 188 16.33 -1.62 7.49
C GLU A 188 16.66 -0.19 7.91
N ALA A 189 17.85 0.31 7.53
CA ALA A 189 18.25 1.69 7.82
C ALA A 189 17.37 2.70 7.07
N MET A 190 17.03 2.46 5.80
CA MET A 190 16.14 3.32 5.00
C MET A 190 14.72 3.37 5.56
N MET A 191 14.17 2.23 5.97
CA MET A 191 12.85 2.16 6.59
C MET A 191 12.84 2.88 7.95
N LYS A 192 13.89 2.70 8.76
CA LYS A 192 14.04 3.44 10.02
C LYS A 192 14.14 4.94 9.78
N GLU A 193 14.93 5.38 8.79
CA GLU A 193 15.01 6.79 8.41
C GLU A 193 13.62 7.35 8.07
N LYS A 194 12.84 6.63 7.27
CA LYS A 194 11.47 7.03 6.92
C LYS A 194 10.58 7.23 8.14
N GLN A 195 10.66 6.32 9.10
CA GLN A 195 9.84 6.36 10.32
C GLN A 195 10.26 7.47 11.28
N SER A 196 11.56 7.77 11.38
CA SER A 196 12.10 8.75 12.32
C SER A 196 12.42 10.12 11.72
N ASN A 197 12.09 10.36 10.45
CA ASN A 197 12.44 11.62 9.79
C ASN A 197 11.67 12.81 10.39
N ASN A 198 12.38 13.91 10.67
CA ASN A 198 11.78 15.14 11.19
C ASN A 198 10.80 15.82 10.22
N GLY A 199 10.89 15.53 8.91
CA GLY A 199 9.92 15.95 7.90
C GLY A 199 8.63 15.11 7.89
N GLY A 200 8.50 14.14 8.81
CA GLY A 200 7.40 13.18 8.88
C GLY A 200 7.58 12.01 7.90
N ARG A 201 6.74 10.98 8.04
CA ARG A 201 6.78 9.74 7.23
C ARG A 201 6.68 9.99 5.71
N ASN A 202 6.08 11.11 5.31
CA ASN A 202 5.83 11.49 3.91
C ASN A 202 6.86 12.45 3.34
N TYR A 203 7.96 12.77 4.04
CA TYR A 203 8.96 13.76 3.60
C TYR A 203 9.48 13.56 2.17
N TRP A 204 9.38 12.34 1.65
CA TRP A 204 9.83 11.95 0.32
C TRP A 204 8.87 12.39 -0.80
N GLN A 205 7.59 12.63 -0.52
CA GLN A 205 6.57 12.93 -1.53
C GLN A 205 6.85 14.24 -2.28
N ALA A 206 7.46 15.23 -1.62
CA ALA A 206 7.82 16.51 -2.22
C ALA A 206 9.28 16.58 -2.73
N ARG A 207 10.05 15.48 -2.71
CA ARG A 207 11.47 15.48 -3.13
C ARG A 207 11.64 15.52 -4.64
N GLN A 208 10.68 15.02 -5.40
CA GLN A 208 10.66 15.17 -6.84
C GLN A 208 9.96 16.50 -7.16
N ASP A 209 10.72 17.48 -7.66
CA ASP A 209 10.26 18.87 -7.78
C ASP A 209 10.42 19.50 -9.16
N GLY A 210 10.83 18.70 -10.16
CA GLY A 210 11.00 19.16 -11.53
C GLY A 210 9.70 19.31 -12.31
N GLY A 211 9.86 19.54 -13.61
CA GLY A 211 8.76 19.63 -14.57
C GLY A 211 8.03 20.99 -14.62
N GLN A 212 8.58 22.05 -14.00
CA GLN A 212 8.00 23.38 -14.11
C GLN A 212 7.92 23.81 -15.57
N GLY A 213 6.72 24.19 -16.02
CA GLY A 213 6.44 24.52 -17.43
C GLY A 213 5.94 23.34 -18.28
N GLU A 214 5.97 22.12 -17.76
CA GLU A 214 5.39 20.95 -18.42
C GLU A 214 3.86 20.88 -18.20
N PRO A 215 3.12 20.18 -19.09
CA PRO A 215 1.68 19.98 -18.90
C PRO A 215 1.32 19.33 -17.56
N PHE A 216 0.23 19.78 -16.95
CA PHE A 216 -0.27 19.29 -15.66
C PHE A 216 0.71 19.46 -14.47
N TRP A 217 1.77 20.26 -14.63
CA TRP A 217 2.65 20.61 -13.53
C TRP A 217 1.88 21.27 -12.38
N ARG A 218 2.25 20.91 -11.15
CA ARG A 218 1.75 21.51 -9.91
C ARG A 218 2.94 21.80 -9.01
N ASN A 219 2.86 22.87 -8.22
CA ASN A 219 3.86 23.13 -7.19
C ASN A 219 3.88 21.96 -6.17
N PRO A 220 4.98 21.18 -6.06
CA PRO A 220 5.01 19.96 -5.24
C PRO A 220 4.77 20.24 -3.76
N LYS A 221 5.35 21.31 -3.21
CA LYS A 221 5.17 21.71 -1.80
C LYS A 221 3.74 22.19 -1.52
N GLY A 222 3.12 22.89 -2.47
CA GLY A 222 1.71 23.27 -2.39
C GLY A 222 0.80 22.06 -2.45
N PHE A 223 1.12 21.10 -3.31
CA PHE A 223 0.39 19.86 -3.48
C PHE A 223 0.45 19.00 -2.20
N GLU A 224 1.63 18.78 -1.64
CA GLU A 224 1.82 18.07 -0.36
C GLU A 224 1.03 18.72 0.78
N ARG A 225 1.07 20.06 0.90
CA ARG A 225 0.24 20.77 1.89
C ARG A 225 -1.25 20.51 1.71
N GLY A 226 -1.73 20.43 0.47
CA GLY A 226 -3.12 20.09 0.16
C GLY A 226 -3.48 18.66 0.58
N ILE A 227 -2.59 17.70 0.34
CA ILE A 227 -2.76 16.30 0.79
C ILE A 227 -2.79 16.24 2.32
N ASN A 228 -1.86 16.91 3.02
CA ASN A 228 -1.85 16.98 4.48
C ASN A 228 -3.13 17.59 5.06
N PHE A 229 -3.67 18.63 4.43
CA PHE A 229 -4.97 19.18 4.83
C PHE A 229 -6.11 18.17 4.68
N TRP A 230 -6.16 17.40 3.58
CA TRP A 230 -7.16 16.34 3.40
C TRP A 230 -7.00 15.20 4.39
N ILE A 231 -5.76 14.84 4.75
CA ILE A 231 -5.48 13.86 5.79
C ILE A 231 -6.08 14.31 7.13
N ASP A 232 -5.85 15.56 7.52
CA ASP A 232 -6.38 16.10 8.77
C ASP A 232 -7.90 16.18 8.77
N LYS A 233 -8.52 16.59 7.66
CA LYS A 233 -9.98 16.56 7.52
C LYS A 233 -10.56 15.16 7.49
N GLY A 234 -9.84 14.18 6.93
CA GLY A 234 -10.21 12.77 7.01
C GLY A 234 -10.24 12.25 8.45
N ARG A 235 -9.28 12.67 9.29
CA ARG A 235 -9.27 12.33 10.73
C ARG A 235 -10.45 12.96 11.48
N GLU A 236 -10.79 14.21 11.19
CA GLU A 236 -11.98 14.85 11.74
C GLU A 236 -13.26 14.13 11.31
N LEU A 237 -13.35 13.74 10.04
CA LEU A 237 -14.52 13.02 9.54
C LEU A 237 -14.64 11.62 10.15
N PHE A 238 -13.54 10.89 10.30
CA PHE A 238 -13.54 9.61 11.01
C PHE A 238 -14.10 9.75 12.43
N ARG A 239 -13.68 10.80 13.16
CA ARG A 239 -14.22 11.12 14.48
C ARG A 239 -15.71 11.44 14.46
N LEU A 240 -16.17 12.15 13.44
CA LEU A 240 -17.60 12.44 13.29
C LEU A 240 -18.39 11.16 12.99
N LYS A 241 -17.88 10.31 12.09
CA LYS A 241 -18.51 9.05 11.70
C LYS A 241 -18.65 8.10 12.89
N TRP A 242 -17.59 7.91 13.67
CA TRP A 242 -17.58 6.91 14.73
C TRP A 242 -17.80 7.47 16.12
N ASN A 243 -17.93 8.78 16.29
CA ASN A 243 -17.88 9.44 17.60
C ASN A 243 -16.67 8.99 18.45
N TYR A 244 -15.57 8.66 17.76
CA TYR A 244 -14.33 8.11 18.33
C TYR A 244 -13.16 8.31 17.37
N GLY A 245 -11.95 8.50 17.89
CA GLY A 245 -10.81 8.98 17.11
C GLY A 245 -9.73 7.98 16.77
N ASP A 246 -9.79 6.77 17.31
CA ASP A 246 -8.73 5.77 17.19
C ASP A 246 -9.23 4.48 16.51
N CYS A 247 -8.30 3.61 16.15
CA CYS A 247 -8.55 2.44 15.29
C CYS A 247 -9.11 1.23 16.05
N ASP A 248 -9.14 1.27 17.40
CA ASP A 248 -9.59 0.17 18.26
C ASP A 248 -11.12 0.16 18.48
N LEU A 249 -11.89 0.48 17.43
CA LEU A 249 -13.35 0.58 17.45
C LEU A 249 -14.03 -0.63 18.12
N ILE A 250 -13.62 -1.85 17.77
CA ILE A 250 -14.21 -3.07 18.32
C ILE A 250 -13.92 -3.21 19.82
N ALA A 251 -12.69 -2.87 20.25
CA ALA A 251 -12.33 -2.88 21.67
C ALA A 251 -13.13 -1.82 22.46
N LYS A 252 -13.56 -0.75 21.80
CA LYS A 252 -14.47 0.26 22.36
C LYS A 252 -15.96 -0.09 22.23
N GLY A 253 -16.29 -1.30 21.77
CA GLY A 253 -17.66 -1.81 21.73
C GLY A 253 -18.46 -1.41 20.50
N TYR A 254 -17.85 -0.81 19.48
CA TYR A 254 -18.52 -0.56 18.19
C TYR A 254 -18.75 -1.87 17.44
N GLY A 255 -19.91 -1.97 16.80
CA GLY A 255 -20.36 -3.06 15.95
C GLY A 255 -20.88 -2.55 14.61
N TYR A 256 -21.32 -3.48 13.76
CA TYR A 256 -21.83 -3.14 12.43
C TYR A 256 -23.08 -2.27 12.51
N GLY A 257 -23.08 -1.14 11.78
CA GLY A 257 -24.19 -0.18 11.75
C GLY A 257 -24.16 0.89 12.84
N ASP A 258 -23.11 0.92 13.67
CA ASP A 258 -22.91 2.00 14.65
C ASP A 258 -22.26 3.26 14.04
N ASP A 259 -21.77 3.18 12.80
CA ASP A 259 -21.26 4.34 12.09
C ASP A 259 -22.38 5.35 11.80
N TRP A 260 -22.06 6.63 11.94
CA TRP A 260 -22.98 7.77 11.83
C TRP A 260 -24.13 7.76 12.86
N THR A 261 -23.88 7.21 14.04
CA THR A 261 -24.83 7.20 15.17
C THR A 261 -24.29 7.98 16.38
N ASP A 262 -25.16 8.22 17.37
CA ASP A 262 -24.78 8.84 18.65
C ASP A 262 -24.08 7.86 19.63
N LYS A 263 -23.70 6.67 19.16
CA LYS A 263 -22.99 5.70 19.99
C LYS A 263 -21.71 6.32 20.57
N LYS A 264 -21.39 5.95 21.81
CA LYS A 264 -20.19 6.38 22.50
C LYS A 264 -19.28 5.18 22.75
N PRO A 265 -17.95 5.39 22.81
CA PRO A 265 -17.03 4.31 23.14
C PRO A 265 -17.30 3.83 24.56
N ASN A 266 -17.12 2.53 24.79
CA ASN A 266 -17.02 2.01 26.15
C ASN A 266 -15.75 2.60 26.80
N ILE A 267 -15.95 3.36 27.88
CA ILE A 267 -14.87 3.91 28.70
C ILE A 267 -14.63 2.91 29.85
N PRO A 268 -13.38 2.50 30.12
CA PRO A 268 -13.06 1.68 31.29
C PRO A 268 -13.44 2.34 32.61
#